data_AF-A0A2E9B6H7-F1
#
_entry.id   AF-A0A2E9B6H7-F1
#
_cell.length_a   1.000
_cell.length_b   1.000
_cell.length_c   1.000
_cell.angle_alpha   90.00
_cell.angle_beta   90.00
_cell.angle_gamma   90.00
#
_symmetry.space_group_name_H-M   'P 1'
#
loop_
_entity.id
_entity.type
_entity.pdbx_description
1 polymer ?
#
loop_
_entity_poly.entity_id
_entity_poly.type
_entity_poly.pdbx_seq_one_letter_code
_entity_poly.pdbx_strand_id
1 'polypeptide(L)'
;MKIAKSLERLGTETAFSVLAEAKKLEAKGKPMIHLGLGQPDFKTPKHIVDAAKKALDDGHHGYVLSNGILECRQAVTRKIKKLYNQDVDPERIIIMPGGKPTMSYAIQCFGEPGVEII
;
A
#
# COMPACT_ATOMS: atom_id res chain seq x y z
N MET A 1 4.91 -30.93 -3.24
CA MET A 1 3.70 -30.10 -3.09
C MET A 1 3.41 -29.43 -4.43
N LYS A 2 2.19 -29.50 -4.96
CA LYS A 2 1.81 -28.87 -6.24
C LYS A 2 1.20 -27.50 -5.96
N ILE A 3 1.75 -26.45 -6.56
CA ILE A 3 1.25 -25.07 -6.45
C ILE A 3 0.40 -24.70 -7.67
N ALA A 4 -0.34 -23.59 -7.59
CA ALA A 4 -1.13 -23.09 -8.72
C ALA A 4 -0.22 -22.58 -9.85
N LYS A 5 -0.53 -22.94 -11.11
CA LYS A 5 0.27 -22.55 -12.29
C LYS A 5 0.45 -21.03 -12.44
N SER A 6 -0.52 -20.24 -11.96
CA SER A 6 -0.44 -18.77 -12.01
C SER A 6 0.75 -18.22 -11.20
N LEU A 7 1.18 -18.92 -10.15
CA LEU A 7 2.34 -18.53 -9.34
C LEU A 7 3.65 -18.70 -10.10
N GLU A 8 3.73 -19.64 -11.06
CA GLU A 8 4.93 -19.84 -11.88
C GLU A 8 5.23 -18.63 -12.78
N ARG A 9 4.23 -17.76 -13.02
CA ARG A 9 4.39 -16.52 -13.78
C ARG A 9 4.78 -15.31 -12.92
N LEU A 10 4.78 -15.46 -11.59
CA LEU A 10 5.20 -14.38 -10.70
C LEU A 10 6.73 -14.40 -10.60
N GLY A 11 7.35 -13.27 -10.95
CA GLY A 11 8.77 -13.06 -10.71
C GLY A 11 9.09 -12.79 -9.23
N THR A 12 10.36 -12.61 -8.93
CA THR A 12 10.85 -12.24 -7.59
C THR A 12 11.05 -10.73 -7.50
N GLU A 13 10.69 -10.14 -6.36
CA GLU A 13 11.00 -8.73 -6.06
C GLU A 13 12.51 -8.53 -5.88
N THR A 14 13.16 -7.92 -6.87
CA THR A 14 14.62 -7.80 -6.94
C THR A 14 15.18 -6.71 -6.04
N ALA A 15 14.38 -5.73 -5.62
CA ALA A 15 14.84 -4.69 -4.71
C ALA A 15 15.32 -5.28 -3.36
N PHE A 16 14.64 -6.31 -2.85
CA PHE A 16 15.02 -6.96 -1.60
C PHE A 16 16.24 -7.86 -1.71
N SER A 17 16.48 -8.49 -2.86
CA SER A 17 17.70 -9.28 -3.06
C SER A 17 18.94 -8.38 -3.06
N VAL A 18 18.85 -7.20 -3.70
CA VAL A 18 19.91 -6.18 -3.67
C VAL A 18 20.13 -5.66 -2.25
N LEU A 19 19.06 -5.35 -1.51
CA LEU A 19 19.16 -4.91 -0.12
C LEU A 19 19.87 -5.95 0.77
N ALA A 20 19.53 -7.24 0.59
CA ALA A 20 20.14 -8.31 1.37
C ALA A 20 21.65 -8.44 1.11
N GLU A 21 22.07 -8.30 -0.15
CA GLU A 21 23.50 -8.33 -0.50
C GLU A 21 24.24 -7.08 -0.01
N ALA A 22 23.64 -5.90 -0.11
CA ALA A 22 24.20 -4.67 0.42
C ALA A 22 24.47 -4.79 1.93
N LYS A 23 23.50 -5.32 2.70
CA LYS A 23 23.67 -5.57 4.15
C LYS A 23 24.81 -6.53 4.48
N LYS A 24 25.03 -7.58 3.67
CA LYS A 24 26.18 -8.50 3.87
C LYS A 24 27.52 -7.79 3.69
N LEU A 25 27.60 -6.85 2.76
CA LEU A 25 28.81 -6.10 2.51
C LEU A 25 29.04 -5.01 3.58
N GLU A 26 27.98 -4.36 4.06
CA GLU A 26 28.03 -3.48 5.24
C GLU A 26 28.55 -4.22 6.47
N ALA A 27 28.07 -5.44 6.72
CA ALA A 27 28.55 -6.28 7.81
C ALA A 27 30.04 -6.66 7.71
N LYS A 28 30.63 -6.55 6.50
CA LYS A 28 32.07 -6.73 6.25
C LYS A 28 32.85 -5.41 6.31
N GLY A 29 32.23 -4.34 6.81
CA GLY A 29 32.85 -3.02 6.97
C GLY A 29 32.93 -2.22 5.67
N LYS A 30 32.18 -2.59 4.62
CA LYS A 30 32.12 -1.82 3.37
C LYS A 30 30.99 -0.78 3.47
N PRO A 31 31.28 0.54 3.44
CA PRO A 31 30.24 1.56 3.46
C PRO A 31 29.31 1.43 2.25
N MET A 32 28.01 1.61 2.46
CA MET A 32 27.00 1.52 1.41
C MET A 32 26.10 2.76 1.37
N ILE A 33 25.65 3.11 0.18
CA ILE A 33 24.64 4.12 -0.08
C ILE A 33 23.44 3.43 -0.72
N HIS A 34 22.29 3.47 -0.05
CA HIS A 34 21.07 2.78 -0.51
C HIS A 34 20.23 3.71 -1.35
N LEU A 35 20.17 3.46 -2.67
CA LEU A 35 19.38 4.23 -3.63
C LEU A 35 18.23 3.42 -4.25
N GLY A 36 17.97 2.20 -3.76
CA GLY A 36 17.01 1.27 -4.35
C GLY A 36 15.68 1.10 -3.59
N LEU A 37 15.51 1.73 -2.42
CA LEU A 37 14.29 1.60 -1.63
C LEU A 37 13.36 2.78 -1.86
N GLY A 38 12.09 2.49 -2.16
CA GLY A 38 11.06 3.51 -2.43
C GLY A 38 10.33 4.03 -1.18
N GLN A 39 10.78 3.68 0.03
CA GLN A 39 10.20 4.23 1.26
C GLN A 39 10.89 5.55 1.63
N PRO A 40 10.15 6.57 2.10
CA PRO A 40 10.77 7.77 2.62
C PRO A 40 11.63 7.50 3.87
N ASP A 41 12.62 8.36 4.10
CA ASP A 41 13.53 8.32 5.24
C ASP A 41 12.99 9.05 6.49
N PHE A 42 11.91 9.83 6.33
CA PHE A 42 11.25 10.52 7.43
C PHE A 42 10.24 9.62 8.16
N LYS A 43 10.05 9.92 9.46
CA LYS A 43 9.05 9.25 10.30
C LYS A 43 7.64 9.74 9.95
N THR A 44 6.64 8.89 10.19
CA THR A 44 5.23 9.29 10.16
C THR A 44 5.01 10.56 11.00
N PRO A 45 4.37 11.60 10.46
CA PRO A 45 4.10 12.84 11.18
C PRO A 45 3.42 12.62 12.54
N LYS A 46 3.83 13.39 13.55
CA LYS A 46 3.38 13.22 14.95
C LYS A 46 1.86 13.21 15.11
N HIS A 47 1.15 14.11 14.43
CA HIS A 47 -0.31 14.20 14.54
C HIS A 47 -1.03 12.92 14.04
N ILE A 48 -0.45 12.18 13.08
CA ILE A 48 -0.99 10.90 12.61
C ILE A 48 -0.76 9.82 13.67
N VAL A 49 0.44 9.78 14.25
CA VAL A 49 0.78 8.85 15.33
C VAL A 49 -0.13 9.06 16.54
N ASP A 50 -0.36 10.31 16.92
CA ASP A 50 -1.22 10.67 18.05
C ASP A 50 -2.69 10.31 17.78
N ALA A 51 -3.19 10.52 16.55
CA ALA A 51 -4.55 10.12 16.17
C ALA A 51 -4.74 8.59 16.20
N ALA A 52 -3.73 7.82 15.76
CA ALA A 52 -3.76 6.37 15.82
C ALA A 52 -3.78 5.86 17.27
N LYS A 53 -2.95 6.45 18.15
CA LYS A 53 -2.97 6.14 19.59
C LYS A 53 -4.33 6.43 20.21
N LYS A 54 -4.88 7.62 19.94
CA LYS A 54 -6.21 7.98 20.44
C LYS A 54 -7.27 6.98 19.97
N ALA A 55 -7.24 6.56 18.71
CA ALA A 55 -8.20 5.58 18.22
C ALA A 55 -8.12 4.24 18.97
N LEU A 56 -6.91 3.79 19.34
CA LEU A 56 -6.72 2.61 20.16
C LEU A 56 -7.25 2.83 21.59
N ASP A 57 -6.92 3.95 22.22
CA ASP A 57 -7.36 4.31 23.57
C ASP A 57 -8.89 4.43 23.68
N ASP A 58 -9.54 4.94 22.63
CA ASP A 58 -11.00 5.07 22.51
C ASP A 58 -11.69 3.72 22.19
N GLY A 59 -10.94 2.64 21.96
CA GLY A 59 -11.48 1.31 21.71
C GLY A 59 -11.88 1.02 20.26
N HIS A 60 -11.37 1.76 19.26
CA HIS A 60 -11.62 1.48 17.85
C HIS A 60 -10.82 0.26 17.34
N HIS A 61 -11.27 -0.95 17.71
CA HIS A 61 -10.61 -2.22 17.36
C HIS A 61 -11.52 -3.24 16.64
N GLY A 62 -12.80 -2.91 16.44
CA GLY A 62 -13.80 -3.80 15.85
C GLY A 62 -13.82 -3.78 14.32
N TYR A 63 -14.65 -4.66 13.75
CA TYR A 63 -14.96 -4.64 12.32
C TYR A 63 -15.59 -3.31 11.91
N VAL A 64 -15.29 -2.91 10.67
CA VAL A 64 -15.91 -1.78 9.97
C VAL A 64 -16.54 -2.30 8.69
N LEU A 65 -17.29 -1.46 7.98
CA LEU A 65 -17.78 -1.82 6.65
C LEU A 65 -16.62 -2.17 5.72
N SER A 66 -16.87 -3.07 4.77
CA SER A 66 -15.83 -3.61 3.87
C SER A 66 -15.11 -2.54 3.04
N ASN A 67 -15.76 -1.42 2.74
CA ASN A 67 -15.17 -0.28 2.04
C ASN A 67 -14.48 0.75 2.96
N GLY A 68 -14.50 0.53 4.29
CA GLY A 68 -13.89 1.38 5.30
C GLY A 68 -14.87 2.34 5.99
N ILE A 69 -14.41 2.96 7.07
CA ILE A 69 -15.20 3.93 7.85
C ILE A 69 -15.57 5.16 7.02
N LEU A 70 -16.77 5.69 7.25
CA LEU A 70 -17.32 6.81 6.47
C LEU A 70 -16.44 8.06 6.56
N GLU A 71 -15.90 8.36 7.74
CA GLU A 71 -15.07 9.53 8.02
C GLU A 71 -13.80 9.52 7.16
N CYS A 72 -13.20 8.34 6.98
CA CYS A 72 -12.02 8.15 6.13
C CYS A 72 -12.38 8.34 4.66
N ARG A 73 -13.49 7.74 4.20
CA ARG A 73 -13.97 7.88 2.81
C ARG A 73 -14.29 9.33 2.46
N GLN A 74 -14.98 10.05 3.35
CA GLN A 74 -15.25 11.48 3.19
C GLN A 74 -13.96 12.33 3.19
N ALA A 75 -12.96 11.97 4.00
CA ALA A 75 -11.67 12.66 3.99
C ALA A 75 -10.94 12.50 2.64
N VAL A 76 -11.02 11.31 2.03
CA VAL A 76 -10.52 11.07 0.67
C VAL A 76 -11.26 11.92 -0.35
N THR A 77 -12.60 11.97 -0.32
CA THR A 77 -13.39 12.85 -1.19
C THR A 77 -12.96 14.31 -1.09
N ARG A 78 -12.81 14.85 0.13
CA ARG A 78 -12.34 16.23 0.34
C ARG A 78 -10.94 16.46 -0.25
N LYS A 79 -10.05 15.47 -0.15
CA LYS A 79 -8.71 15.55 -0.73
C LYS A 79 -8.75 15.52 -2.26
N ILE A 80 -9.58 14.67 -2.86
CA ILE A 80 -9.80 14.64 -4.31
C ILE A 80 -10.32 15.99 -4.80
N LYS A 81 -11.33 16.57 -4.14
CA LYS A 81 -11.84 17.90 -4.47
C LYS A 81 -10.76 18.97 -4.39
N LYS A 82 -9.95 18.96 -3.33
CA LYS A 82 -8.85 19.92 -3.17
C LYS A 82 -7.77 19.80 -4.26
N LEU A 83 -7.40 18.57 -4.63
CA LEU A 83 -6.32 18.32 -5.59
C LEU A 83 -6.75 18.48 -7.05
N TYR A 84 -8.00 18.11 -7.37
CA TYR A 84 -8.45 17.93 -8.75
C TYR A 84 -9.74 18.69 -9.08
N ASN A 85 -10.30 19.44 -8.11
CA ASN A 85 -11.60 20.13 -8.23
C ASN A 85 -12.79 19.20 -8.59
N GLN A 86 -12.66 17.90 -8.35
CA GLN A 86 -13.70 16.89 -8.63
C GLN A 86 -14.50 16.51 -7.40
N ASP A 87 -15.81 16.41 -7.57
CA ASP A 87 -16.73 15.90 -6.55
C ASP A 87 -16.91 14.39 -6.75
N VAL A 88 -16.52 13.60 -5.74
CA VAL A 88 -16.64 12.13 -5.76
C VAL A 88 -17.44 11.68 -4.56
N ASP A 89 -18.55 10.99 -4.80
CA ASP A 89 -19.37 10.42 -3.73
C ASP A 89 -18.53 9.47 -2.85
N PRO A 90 -18.55 9.60 -1.51
CA PRO A 90 -17.86 8.69 -0.60
C PRO A 90 -18.20 7.20 -0.80
N GLU A 91 -19.37 6.86 -1.35
CA GLU A 91 -19.77 5.48 -1.68
C GLU A 91 -18.95 4.90 -2.85
N ARG A 92 -18.27 5.74 -3.63
CA ARG A 92 -17.31 5.33 -4.67
C ARG A 92 -15.89 5.15 -4.16
N ILE A 93 -15.66 5.27 -2.85
CA ILE A 93 -14.34 5.14 -2.21
C ILE A 93 -14.26 3.81 -1.44
N ILE A 94 -13.18 3.07 -1.67
CA ILE A 94 -12.83 1.86 -0.93
C ILE A 94 -11.46 2.09 -0.28
N ILE A 95 -11.38 1.94 1.04
CA ILE A 95 -10.12 2.05 1.79
C ILE A 95 -9.43 0.68 1.79
N MET A 96 -8.21 0.63 1.25
CA MET A 96 -7.44 -0.61 1.07
C MET A 96 -6.12 -0.58 1.85
N PRO A 97 -5.55 -1.74 2.23
CA PRO A 97 -4.27 -1.82 2.92
C PRO A 97 -3.09 -1.55 1.96
N GLY A 98 -2.94 -0.30 1.57
CA GLY A 98 -1.89 0.17 0.67
C GLY A 98 -2.18 -0.05 -0.82
N GLY A 99 -1.24 0.41 -1.66
CA GLY A 99 -1.41 0.43 -3.12
C GLY A 99 -1.37 -0.95 -3.77
N LYS A 100 -0.49 -1.86 -3.32
CA LYS A 100 -0.29 -3.17 -3.96
C LYS A 100 -1.59 -4.02 -3.96
N PRO A 101 -2.32 -4.19 -2.85
CA PRO A 101 -3.60 -4.90 -2.86
C PRO A 101 -4.65 -4.20 -3.72
N THR A 102 -4.67 -2.86 -3.73
CA THR A 102 -5.57 -2.07 -4.59
C THR A 102 -5.34 -2.36 -6.07
N MET A 103 -4.07 -2.36 -6.50
CA MET A 103 -3.70 -2.70 -7.88
C MET A 103 -4.05 -4.15 -8.21
N SER A 104 -3.77 -5.09 -7.30
CA SER A 104 -4.11 -6.50 -7.51
C SER A 104 -5.62 -6.70 -7.66
N TYR A 105 -6.43 -5.99 -6.89
CA TYR A 105 -7.89 -6.02 -7.01
C TYR A 105 -8.35 -5.46 -8.35
N ALA A 106 -7.83 -4.30 -8.76
CA ALA A 106 -8.15 -3.71 -10.07
C ALA A 106 -7.77 -4.65 -11.23
N ILE A 107 -6.57 -5.25 -11.19
CA ILE A 107 -6.13 -6.23 -12.19
C ILE A 107 -7.06 -7.44 -12.22
N GLN A 108 -7.55 -7.91 -11.09
CA GLN A 108 -8.51 -9.03 -11.05
C GLN A 108 -9.90 -8.65 -11.56
N CYS A 109 -10.33 -7.39 -11.40
CA CYS A 109 -11.61 -6.93 -11.92
C CYS A 109 -11.65 -6.84 -13.44
N PHE A 110 -10.53 -6.49 -14.08
CA PHE A 110 -10.46 -6.22 -15.52
C PHE A 110 -9.63 -7.23 -16.32
N GLY A 111 -8.76 -7.99 -15.68
CA GLY A 111 -7.84 -8.93 -16.31
C GLY A 111 -8.43 -10.33 -16.44
N GLU A 112 -8.52 -10.80 -17.68
CA GLU A 112 -8.92 -12.17 -18.03
C GLU A 112 -8.03 -12.73 -19.16
N PRO A 113 -8.03 -14.06 -19.41
CA PRO A 113 -7.22 -14.63 -20.48
C PRO A 113 -7.51 -13.98 -21.84
N GLY A 114 -6.48 -13.42 -22.47
CA GLY A 114 -6.59 -12.74 -23.77
C GLY A 114 -6.86 -11.23 -23.70
N VAL A 115 -7.11 -10.68 -22.50
CA VAL A 115 -7.19 -9.22 -22.31
C VAL A 115 -5.80 -8.63 -22.09
N GLU A 116 -5.50 -7.58 -22.85
CA GLU A 116 -4.31 -6.76 -22.71
C GLU A 116 -4.58 -5.56 -21.79
N ILE A 117 -3.68 -5.32 -20.84
CA ILE A 117 -3.66 -4.13 -19.98
C ILE A 117 -2.32 -3.44 -20.26
N ILE A 118 -2.38 -2.25 -20.90
CA ILE A 118 -1.21 -1.44 -21.28
C ILE A 118 -0.61 -0.73 -20.05
#